data_AF-A0A7Y8J2U6-F1
#
_entry.id   AF-A0A7Y8J2U6-F1
#
_cell.length_a   1.000
_cell.length_b   1.000
_cell.length_c   1.000
_cell.angle_alpha   90.00
_cell.angle_beta   90.00
_cell.angle_gamma   90.00
#
_symmetry.space_group_name_H-M   'P 1'
#
loop_
_entity.id
_entity.type
_entity.pdbx_description
1 polymer ?
#
loop_
_entity_poly.entity_id
_entity_poly.type
_entity_poly.pdbx_seq_one_letter_code
_entity_poly.pdbx_strand_id
1 'polypeptide(L)'
;FNGWAYLSSWIANLGICWLVVWVLPAFGLIPPLKDFQQFWLLMALVACVYLPVALLTRPDDMDRLVRIYVQTRPIGFWGPVRKEAERRGLLARVHEIELRAEKEIGKE
;
A
#
# COMPACT_ATOMS: atom_id res chain seq x y z
N PHE A 1 -3.03 -4.71 4.60
CA PHE A 1 -2.24 -4.36 3.40
C PHE A 1 -2.30 -5.55 2.45
N ASN A 2 -2.42 -5.33 1.15
CA ASN A 2 -2.40 -6.41 0.17
C ASN A 2 -1.37 -6.03 -0.91
N GLY A 3 -0.17 -6.58 -0.80
CA GLY A 3 0.92 -6.31 -1.73
C GLY A 3 0.64 -6.76 -3.15
N TRP A 4 -0.14 -7.83 -3.35
CA TRP A 4 -0.51 -8.34 -4.67
C TRP A 4 -1.47 -7.41 -5.40
N ALA A 5 -2.49 -6.92 -4.70
CA ALA A 5 -3.40 -5.92 -5.24
C ALA A 5 -2.64 -4.65 -5.65
N TYR A 6 -1.76 -4.17 -4.77
CA TYR A 6 -0.93 -3.00 -5.07
C TYR A 6 -0.04 -3.19 -6.30
N LEU A 7 0.71 -4.31 -6.37
CA LEU A 7 1.58 -4.62 -7.50
C LEU A 7 0.80 -4.76 -8.80
N SER A 8 -0.31 -5.50 -8.78
CA SER A 8 -1.15 -5.73 -9.96
C SER A 8 -1.72 -4.44 -10.52
N SER A 9 -2.18 -3.53 -9.66
CA SER A 9 -2.72 -2.24 -10.08
C SER A 9 -1.65 -1.31 -10.60
N TRP A 10 -0.42 -1.41 -10.08
CA TRP A 10 0.70 -0.64 -10.61
C TRP A 10 1.04 -1.07 -12.05
N ILE A 11 1.14 -2.38 -12.29
CA ILE A 11 1.37 -2.96 -13.63
C ILE A 11 0.21 -2.63 -14.57
N ALA A 12 -1.03 -2.81 -14.11
CA ALA A 12 -2.23 -2.51 -14.89
C ALA A 12 -2.29 -1.02 -15.25
N ASN A 13 -1.98 -0.11 -14.32
CA ASN A 13 -1.96 1.32 -14.58
C ASN A 13 -0.97 1.67 -15.72
N LEU A 14 0.23 1.10 -15.73
CA LEU A 14 1.19 1.32 -16.82
C LEU A 14 0.65 0.87 -18.17
N GLY A 15 0.10 -0.36 -18.23
CA GLY A 15 -0.47 -0.90 -19.47
C GLY A 15 -1.68 -0.12 -19.96
N ILE A 16 -2.58 0.25 -19.05
CA ILE A 16 -3.79 1.00 -19.36
C ILE A 16 -3.45 2.44 -19.79
N CYS A 17 -2.51 3.12 -19.12
CA CYS A 17 -2.05 4.44 -19.52
C CYS A 17 -1.48 4.43 -20.95
N TRP A 18 -0.60 3.48 -21.26
CA TRP A 18 -0.05 3.34 -22.60
C TRP A 18 -1.16 3.08 -23.64
N LEU A 19 -2.10 2.19 -23.33
CA LEU A 19 -3.16 1.81 -24.24
C LEU A 19 -4.18 2.93 -24.49
N VAL A 20 -4.59 3.65 -23.44
CA VAL A 20 -5.56 4.75 -23.52
C VAL A 20 -4.99 5.98 -24.19
N VAL A 21 -3.71 6.30 -23.95
CA VAL A 21 -3.10 7.54 -24.45
C VAL A 21 -2.53 7.38 -25.86
N TRP A 22 -2.00 6.21 -26.21
CA TRP A 22 -1.26 6.02 -27.47
C TRP A 22 -1.97 5.07 -28.43
N VAL A 23 -2.34 3.87 -27.95
CA VAL A 23 -2.87 2.80 -28.81
C VAL A 23 -4.26 3.15 -29.33
N LEU A 24 -5.22 3.39 -28.42
CA LEU A 24 -6.61 3.62 -28.79
C LEU A 24 -6.83 4.88 -29.68
N PRO A 25 -6.15 6.02 -29.43
CA PRO A 25 -6.22 7.16 -30.33
C PRO A 25 -5.58 6.90 -31.70
N ALA A 26 -4.48 6.14 -31.77
CA ALA A 26 -3.84 5.78 -33.03
C ALA A 26 -4.74 4.91 -33.93
N PHE A 27 -5.61 4.08 -33.33
CA PHE A 27 -6.62 3.30 -34.05
C PHE A 27 -7.94 4.06 -34.30
N GLY A 28 -8.06 5.32 -33.86
CA GLY A 28 -9.27 6.13 -34.04
C GLY A 28 -10.48 5.66 -33.22
N LEU A 29 -10.29 4.78 -32.23
CA LEU A 29 -11.35 4.24 -31.37
C LEU A 29 -11.87 5.27 -30.37
N ILE A 30 -11.00 6.18 -29.91
CA ILE A 30 -11.37 7.30 -29.06
C ILE A 30 -10.69 8.59 -29.53
N PRO A 31 -11.40 9.72 -29.53
CA PRO A 31 -10.78 11.02 -29.78
C PRO A 31 -9.80 11.37 -28.65
N PRO A 32 -8.87 12.31 -28.87
CA PRO A 32 -8.03 12.83 -27.78
C PRO A 32 -8.91 13.47 -26.70
N LEU A 33 -8.99 12.81 -25.53
CA LEU A 33 -9.73 13.30 -24.37
C LEU A 33 -8.96 14.41 -23.67
N LYS A 34 -9.66 15.28 -22.94
CA LYS A 34 -9.02 16.27 -22.05
C LYS A 34 -8.37 15.56 -20.86
N ASP A 35 -7.31 16.14 -20.32
CA ASP A 35 -6.51 15.54 -19.22
C ASP A 35 -7.36 15.09 -18.02
N PHE A 36 -8.34 15.89 -17.60
CA PHE A 36 -9.20 15.53 -16.46
C PHE A 36 -10.08 14.31 -16.77
N GLN A 37 -10.57 14.16 -18.01
CA GLN A 37 -11.40 13.01 -18.40
C GLN A 37 -10.55 11.75 -18.48
N GLN A 38 -9.33 11.88 -18.98
CA GLN A 38 -8.35 10.80 -19.01
C GLN A 38 -8.00 10.33 -17.60
N PHE A 39 -7.79 11.25 -16.65
CA PHE A 39 -7.57 10.90 -15.25
C PHE A 39 -8.71 10.05 -14.66
N TRP A 40 -9.96 10.49 -14.80
CA TRP A 40 -11.11 9.76 -14.27
C TRP A 40 -11.30 8.40 -14.94
N LEU A 41 -11.09 8.32 -16.26
CA LEU A 41 -11.15 7.07 -17.01
C LEU A 41 -10.08 6.08 -16.53
N LEU A 42 -8.83 6.52 -16.42
CA LEU A 42 -7.72 5.69 -15.92
C LEU A 42 -7.97 5.22 -14.49
N MET A 43 -8.43 6.12 -13.62
CA MET A 43 -8.76 5.78 -12.24
C MET A 43 -9.85 4.71 -12.17
N ALA A 44 -10.91 4.83 -12.98
CA ALA A 44 -11.98 3.83 -13.05
C ALA A 44 -11.47 2.48 -13.58
N LEU A 45 -10.70 2.48 -14.67
CA LEU A 45 -10.15 1.26 -15.27
C LEU A 45 -9.19 0.53 -14.33
N VAL A 46 -8.30 1.27 -13.65
CA VAL A 46 -7.38 0.70 -12.66
C VAL A 46 -8.14 0.20 -11.44
N ALA A 47 -9.20 0.90 -11.00
CA ALA A 47 -10.07 0.44 -9.91
C ALA A 47 -10.78 -0.87 -10.26
N CYS A 48 -11.22 -1.04 -11.52
CA CYS A 48 -11.79 -2.29 -12.01
C CYS A 48 -10.80 -3.47 -12.01
N VAL A 49 -9.50 -3.22 -11.99
CA VAL A 49 -8.47 -4.26 -11.79
C VAL A 49 -8.12 -4.43 -10.32
N TYR A 50 -7.97 -3.32 -9.59
CA TYR A 50 -7.61 -3.32 -8.18
C TYR A 50 -8.66 -4.04 -7.33
N LEU A 51 -9.95 -3.71 -7.50
CA LEU A 51 -11.00 -4.23 -6.63
C LEU A 51 -11.13 -5.76 -6.72
N PRO A 52 -11.21 -6.38 -7.91
CA PRO A 52 -11.23 -7.84 -8.00
C PRO A 52 -9.97 -8.47 -7.44
N VAL A 53 -8.78 -7.93 -7.77
CA VAL A 53 -7.54 -8.51 -7.26
C VAL A 53 -7.47 -8.38 -5.74
N ALA A 54 -7.80 -7.21 -5.18
CA ALA A 54 -7.80 -6.97 -3.73
C ALA A 54 -8.75 -7.89 -2.97
N LEU A 55 -9.92 -8.18 -3.55
CA LEU A 55 -10.92 -9.07 -2.94
C LEU A 55 -10.58 -10.56 -3.13
N LEU A 56 -9.94 -10.93 -4.25
CA LEU A 56 -9.60 -12.33 -4.58
C LEU A 56 -8.25 -12.79 -4.03
N THR A 57 -7.30 -11.88 -3.79
CA THR A 57 -5.99 -12.24 -3.23
C THR A 57 -6.00 -12.23 -1.71
N ARG A 58 -5.28 -13.18 -1.12
CA ARG A 58 -5.16 -13.31 0.32
C ARG A 58 -4.51 -12.04 0.91
N PRO A 59 -5.01 -11.54 2.05
CA PRO A 59 -4.36 -10.44 2.76
C PRO A 59 -2.92 -10.82 3.15
N ASP A 60 -2.01 -9.83 3.23
CA ASP A 60 -0.62 -10.06 3.65
C ASP A 60 -0.55 -10.71 5.05
N ASP A 61 0.53 -11.45 5.28
CA ASP A 61 0.80 -12.13 6.54
C ASP A 61 0.82 -11.15 7.73
N MET A 62 0.13 -11.53 8.80
CA MET A 62 0.07 -10.77 10.05
C MET A 62 1.47 -10.56 10.64
N ASP A 63 2.37 -11.52 10.50
CA ASP A 63 3.75 -11.41 10.98
C ASP A 63 4.51 -10.28 10.29
N ARG A 64 4.29 -10.13 8.98
CA ARG A 64 4.87 -9.06 8.18
C ARG A 64 4.28 -7.70 8.57
N LEU A 65 2.96 -7.63 8.77
CA LEU A 65 2.27 -6.41 9.19
C LEU A 65 2.74 -5.93 10.57
N VAL A 66 2.88 -6.85 11.53
CA VAL A 66 3.37 -6.54 12.88
C VAL A 66 4.81 -6.04 12.83
N ARG A 67 5.68 -6.68 12.04
CA ARG A 67 7.07 -6.23 11.87
C ARG A 67 7.13 -4.79 11.36
N ILE A 68 6.38 -4.47 10.30
CA ILE A 68 6.32 -3.12 9.72
C ILE A 68 5.77 -2.12 10.75
N TYR A 69 4.73 -2.50 11.47
CA TYR A 69 4.08 -1.65 12.48
C TYR A 69 5.05 -1.30 13.62
N VAL A 70 5.79 -2.28 14.14
CA VAL A 70 6.77 -2.06 15.23
C VAL A 70 7.90 -1.13 14.78
N GLN A 71 8.33 -1.22 13.51
CA GLN A 71 9.40 -0.39 12.97
C GLN A 71 8.96 1.05 12.67
N THR A 72 7.79 1.24 12.08
CA THR A 72 7.37 2.55 11.55
C THR A 72 6.38 3.29 12.44
N ARG A 73 5.76 2.60 13.43
CA ARG A 73 4.71 3.11 14.34
C ARG A 73 3.74 4.10 13.65
N PRO A 74 3.12 3.70 12.52
CA PRO A 74 2.34 4.61 11.70
C PRO A 74 1.08 5.09 12.44
N ILE A 75 0.74 6.37 12.25
CA ILE A 75 -0.52 6.95 12.73
C ILE A 75 -1.71 6.43 11.89
N GLY A 76 -2.84 6.13 12.52
CA GLY A 76 -4.09 5.73 11.83
C GLY A 76 -4.72 4.43 12.33
N PHE A 77 -5.45 3.74 11.44
CA PHE A 77 -6.33 2.60 11.76
C PHE A 77 -5.60 1.25 11.83
N TRP A 78 -4.58 1.13 12.69
CA TRP A 78 -3.80 -0.11 12.90
C TRP A 78 -4.26 -0.97 14.08
N GLY A 79 -5.47 -0.72 14.62
CA GLY A 79 -5.99 -1.35 15.84
C GLY A 79 -5.75 -2.87 15.96
N PRO A 80 -6.09 -3.69 14.94
CA PRO A 80 -5.86 -5.14 14.98
C PRO A 80 -4.37 -5.52 15.02
N VAL A 81 -3.53 -4.84 14.24
CA VAL A 81 -2.08 -5.10 14.16
C VAL A 81 -1.39 -4.66 15.45
N ARG A 82 -1.82 -3.54 16.03
CA ARG A 82 -1.35 -3.07 17.33
C ARG A 82 -1.67 -4.07 18.44
N LYS A 83 -2.92 -4.55 18.51
CA LYS A 83 -3.33 -5.57 19.49
C LYS A 83 -2.50 -6.85 19.34
N GLU A 84 -2.21 -7.27 18.11
CA GLU A 84 -1.36 -8.42 17.84
C GLU A 84 0.11 -8.18 18.24
N ALA A 85 0.65 -6.98 17.99
CA ALA A 85 1.99 -6.58 18.43
C ALA A 85 2.12 -6.50 19.97
N GLU A 86 1.08 -6.01 20.64
CA GLU A 86 0.95 -5.99 22.11
C GLU A 86 0.87 -7.41 22.67
N ARG A 87 0.03 -8.29 22.09
CA ARG A 87 -0.07 -9.71 22.50
C ARG A 87 1.27 -10.43 22.43
N ARG A 88 2.10 -10.09 21.44
CA ARG A 88 3.45 -10.66 21.26
C ARG A 88 4.52 -10.01 22.15
N GLY A 89 4.16 -8.97 22.93
CA GLY A 89 5.08 -8.24 23.80
C GLY A 89 6.18 -7.46 23.07
N LEU A 90 6.05 -7.27 21.75
CA LEU A 90 7.09 -6.65 20.93
C LEU A 90 7.25 -5.15 21.23
N LEU A 91 6.14 -4.46 21.51
CA LEU A 91 6.17 -3.04 21.85
C LEU A 91 6.84 -2.78 23.21
N ALA A 92 6.61 -3.65 24.20
CA ALA A 92 7.26 -3.55 25.51
C ALA A 92 8.79 -3.72 25.40
N ARG A 93 9.26 -4.72 24.63
CA ARG A 93 10.70 -4.92 24.40
C ARG A 93 11.35 -3.74 23.68
N VAL A 94 10.69 -3.19 22.65
CA VAL A 94 11.25 -2.02 21.93
C VAL A 94 11.33 -0.81 22.86
N HIS A 95 10.31 -0.58 23.70
CA HIS A 95 10.34 0.50 24.67
C HIS A 95 11.46 0.34 25.72
N GLU A 96 11.71 -0.88 26.20
CA GLU A 96 12.84 -1.16 27.10
C GLU A 96 14.20 -0.85 26.44
N ILE A 97 14.35 -1.20 25.16
CA ILE A 97 15.57 -0.92 24.39
C ILE A 97 15.75 0.60 24.22
N GLU A 98 14.68 1.31 23.85
CA GLU A 98 14.68 2.78 23.74
C GLU A 98 15.12 3.44 25.06
N LEU A 99 14.53 3.02 26.19
CA LEU A 99 14.89 3.54 27.52
C LEU A 99 16.34 3.23 27.93
N ARG A 100 16.88 2.08 27.52
CA ARG A 100 18.30 1.75 27.77
C ARG A 100 19.23 2.63 26.93
N ALA A 101 18.92 2.80 25.64
CA ALA A 101 19.70 3.66 24.75
C ALA A 101 19.70 5.12 25.21
N GLU A 102 18.56 5.66 25.63
CA GLU A 102 18.48 7.01 26.19
C GLU A 102 19.32 7.17 27.47
N LYS A 103 19.34 6.16 28.34
CA LYS A 103 20.16 6.16 29.57
C LYS A 103 21.66 6.03 29.29
N GLU A 104 22.05 5.39 28.20
CA GLU A 104 23.45 5.29 27.77
C GLU A 104 23.92 6.61 27.15
N ILE A 105 23.11 7.21 26.27
CA ILE A 105 23.40 8.51 25.66
C ILE A 105 23.44 9.64 26.69
N GLY A 106 22.52 9.65 27.67
CA GLY A 106 22.51 10.64 28.74
C GLY A 106 23.60 10.48 29.80
N LYS A 107 24.44 9.45 29.69
CA LYS A 107 25.61 9.21 30.57
C LYS A 107 26.94 9.65 29.93
N GLU A 108 26.97 9.91 28.63
CA GLU A 108 28.09 10.57 27.92
C GLU A 108 27.99 12.09 28.00
#